data_AF-M1ESM2-F1
#
_entry.id   AF-M1ESM2-F1
#
_cell.length_a   1.000
_cell.length_b   1.000
_cell.length_c   1.000
_cell.angle_alpha   90.00
_cell.angle_beta   90.00
_cell.angle_gamma   90.00
#
_symmetry.space_group_name_H-M   'P 1'
#
loop_
_entity.id
_entity.type
_entity.pdbx_description
1 polymer ?
#
loop_
_entity_poly.entity_id
_entity_poly.type
_entity_poly.pdbx_seq_one_letter_code
_entity_poly.pdbx_strand_id
1 'polypeptide(L)'
;KVYVNGTLSTSDPSGKVSHAYGEPSVNLVIGSEQDQTKRYEDGAFDEFIIWERALTPDEISMYFTAAIGKHALSSSTPPSAFVTSPANAVVPTNAYH
;
A
#
# COMPACT_ATOMS: atom_id res chain seq x y z
N LYS A 1 -5.36 11.10 -13.34
CA LYS A 1 -4.07 10.91 -12.64
C LYS A 1 -3.59 9.49 -12.93
N VAL A 2 -2.29 9.27 -13.04
CA VAL A 2 -1.68 7.96 -13.27
C VAL A 2 -0.59 7.75 -12.23
N TYR A 3 -0.61 6.58 -11.61
CA TYR A 3 0.37 6.16 -10.61
C TYR A 3 1.14 4.95 -11.13
N VAL A 4 2.45 4.94 -10.95
CA VAL A 4 3.35 3.83 -11.33
C VAL A 4 4.17 3.47 -10.10
N ASN A 5 4.25 2.17 -9.78
CA ASN A 5 4.91 1.67 -8.57
C ASN A 5 4.45 2.36 -7.27
N GLY A 6 3.15 2.68 -7.17
CA GLY A 6 2.57 3.37 -6.02
C GLY A 6 2.85 4.88 -5.94
N THR A 7 3.54 5.47 -6.92
CA THR A 7 3.90 6.90 -6.92
C THR A 7 3.23 7.66 -8.05
N LEU A 8 2.92 8.95 -7.84
CA LEU A 8 2.29 9.79 -8.87
C LEU A 8 3.25 10.01 -10.03
N SER A 9 2.89 9.55 -11.22
CA SER A 9 3.68 9.72 -12.44
C SER A 9 3.20 10.94 -13.24
N THR A 10 1.89 11.08 -13.43
CA THR A 10 1.32 12.21 -14.17
C THR A 10 -0.12 12.51 -13.75
N SER A 11 -0.55 13.76 -13.96
CA SER A 11 -1.92 14.20 -13.71
C SER A 11 -2.35 15.26 -14.71
N ASP A 12 -3.54 15.08 -15.27
CA ASP A 12 -4.26 16.15 -15.96
C ASP A 12 -5.28 16.76 -14.97
N PRO A 13 -5.15 18.04 -14.60
CA PRO A 13 -6.08 18.71 -13.70
C PRO A 13 -7.41 19.11 -14.36
N SER A 14 -7.48 19.15 -15.69
CA SER A 14 -8.70 19.50 -16.43
C SER A 14 -9.67 18.33 -16.48
N GLY A 15 -9.15 17.12 -16.72
CA GLY A 15 -9.92 15.89 -16.78
C GLY A 15 -10.93 15.84 -17.94
N LYS A 16 -11.28 14.62 -18.38
CA LYS A 16 -12.42 14.39 -19.27
C LYS A 16 -13.29 13.31 -18.64
N VAL A 17 -14.60 13.55 -18.58
CA VAL A 17 -15.57 12.55 -18.10
C VAL A 17 -15.90 11.62 -19.26
N SER A 18 -15.66 10.32 -19.08
CA SER A 18 -16.15 9.29 -20.00
C SER A 18 -17.53 8.83 -19.52
N HIS A 19 -18.53 8.90 -20.40
CA HIS A 19 -19.93 8.59 -20.07
C HIS A 19 -20.29 7.10 -20.26
N ALA A 20 -19.33 6.25 -20.64
CA ALA A 20 -19.60 4.86 -21.04
C ALA A 20 -19.55 3.84 -19.88
N TYR A 21 -19.35 4.28 -18.63
CA TYR A 21 -19.30 3.36 -17.49
C TYR A 21 -20.71 2.83 -17.17
N GLY A 22 -20.90 1.51 -17.27
CA GLY A 22 -22.20 0.86 -17.06
C GLY A 22 -23.09 0.78 -18.31
N GLU A 23 -22.59 1.16 -19.48
CA GLU A 23 -23.33 1.00 -20.74
C GLU A 23 -23.31 -0.49 -21.17
N PRO A 24 -24.47 -1.17 -21.22
CA PRO A 24 -24.53 -2.62 -21.41
C PRO A 24 -24.10 -3.07 -22.81
N SER A 25 -24.02 -2.14 -23.77
CA SER A 25 -23.55 -2.37 -25.14
C SER A 25 -22.04 -2.22 -25.30
N VAL A 26 -21.31 -1.87 -24.24
CA VAL A 26 -19.86 -1.69 -24.28
C VAL A 26 -19.18 -2.82 -23.52
N ASN A 27 -18.41 -3.64 -24.24
CA ASN A 27 -17.57 -4.66 -23.61
C ASN A 27 -16.33 -3.99 -22.99
N LEU A 28 -16.01 -4.36 -21.75
CA LEU A 28 -14.69 -4.07 -21.18
C LEU A 28 -13.66 -4.96 -21.88
N VAL A 29 -13.05 -4.44 -22.95
CA VAL A 29 -11.99 -5.13 -23.67
C VAL A 29 -10.65 -4.56 -23.23
N ILE A 30 -9.86 -5.38 -22.55
CA ILE A 30 -8.46 -5.08 -22.26
C ILE A 30 -7.68 -5.33 -23.55
N GLY A 31 -7.19 -4.25 -24.18
CA GLY A 31 -6.26 -4.36 -25.33
C GLY A 31 -6.84 -4.21 -26.72
N SER A 32 -8.02 -3.59 -26.92
CA SER A 32 -8.43 -3.18 -28.27
C SER A 32 -8.87 -1.72 -28.32
N GLU A 33 -8.05 -0.86 -28.93
CA GLU A 33 -8.63 0.24 -29.69
C GLU A 33 -9.32 -0.36 -30.92
N GLN A 34 -10.50 0.16 -31.27
CA GLN A 34 -11.29 -0.23 -32.44
C GLN A 34 -10.56 0.06 -33.77
N ASP A 35 -9.44 0.81 -33.71
CA ASP A 35 -8.61 1.15 -34.84
C ASP A 35 -7.52 0.07 -35.05
N GLN A 36 -7.55 -0.55 -36.23
CA GLN A 36 -6.93 -1.84 -36.54
C GLN A 36 -5.41 -1.82 -36.64
N THR A 37 -4.73 -0.77 -36.16
CA THR A 37 -3.26 -0.69 -36.07
C THR A 37 -2.78 -1.14 -34.69
N LYS A 38 -3.17 -2.37 -34.36
CA LYS A 38 -2.66 -3.30 -33.35
C LYS A 38 -1.45 -2.80 -32.54
N ARG A 39 -1.71 -2.14 -31.41
CA ARG A 39 -0.74 -2.02 -30.31
C ARG A 39 -1.00 -3.12 -29.28
N TYR A 40 -0.70 -4.35 -29.68
CA TYR A 40 -0.64 -5.44 -28.72
C TYR A 40 0.74 -5.42 -28.08
N GLU A 41 0.76 -5.22 -26.77
CA GLU A 41 1.95 -5.51 -25.98
C GLU A 41 1.88 -7.00 -25.61
N ASP A 42 2.93 -7.76 -25.94
CA ASP A 42 3.08 -9.15 -25.50
C ASP A 42 3.45 -9.14 -24.01
N GLY A 43 2.44 -9.03 -23.16
CA GLY A 43 2.57 -9.04 -21.70
C GLY A 43 1.40 -9.76 -21.05
N ALA A 44 1.67 -10.41 -19.92
CA ALA A 44 0.65 -11.01 -19.07
C ALA A 44 0.39 -10.11 -17.85
N PHE A 45 -0.87 -9.97 -17.48
CA PHE A 45 -1.28 -9.37 -16.21
C PHE A 45 -1.44 -10.47 -15.16
N ASP A 46 -0.88 -10.27 -13.98
CA ASP A 46 -1.09 -11.17 -12.83
C ASP A 46 -2.40 -10.81 -12.11
N GLU A 47 -2.58 -9.53 -11.75
CA GLU A 47 -3.75 -9.03 -11.00
C GLU A 47 -4.25 -7.68 -11.55
N PHE A 48 -5.57 -7.48 -11.53
CA PHE A 48 -6.20 -6.18 -11.74
C PHE A 48 -7.44 -6.00 -10.85
N ILE A 49 -7.70 -4.76 -10.43
CA ILE A 49 -8.83 -4.41 -9.56
C ILE A 49 -9.50 -3.16 -10.11
N ILE A 50 -10.83 -3.15 -10.10
CA ILE A 50 -11.66 -2.00 -10.47
C ILE A 50 -12.33 -1.48 -9.19
N TRP A 51 -12.29 -0.17 -8.98
CA TRP A 51 -12.89 0.49 -7.81
C TRP A 51 -14.06 1.37 -8.24
N GLU A 52 -15.17 1.27 -7.52
CA GLU A 52 -16.36 2.12 -7.70
C GLU A 52 -16.19 3.56 -7.17
N ARG A 53 -14.97 3.91 -6.73
CA ARG A 53 -14.63 5.24 -6.25
C ARG A 53 -13.20 5.62 -6.59
N ALA A 54 -12.94 6.92 -6.60
CA ALA A 54 -11.57 7.42 -6.63
C ALA A 54 -10.86 7.10 -5.32
N LEU A 55 -9.65 6.55 -5.43
CA LEU A 55 -8.76 6.34 -4.29
C LEU A 55 -7.92 7.59 -4.02
N THR A 56 -7.54 7.78 -2.75
CA THR A 56 -6.55 8.78 -2.35
C THR A 56 -5.12 8.31 -2.67
N PRO A 57 -4.12 9.21 -2.72
CA PRO A 57 -2.73 8.81 -2.93
C PRO A 57 -2.21 7.79 -1.89
N ASP A 58 -2.62 7.94 -0.63
CA ASP A 58 -2.22 7.03 0.45
C ASP A 58 -2.81 5.63 0.28
N GLU A 59 -4.08 5.55 -0.15
CA GLU A 59 -4.74 4.28 -0.45
C GLU A 59 -4.05 3.54 -1.61
N ILE A 60 -3.66 4.27 -2.66
CA ILE A 60 -2.93 3.69 -3.80
C ILE A 60 -1.59 3.10 -3.34
N SER A 61 -0.86 3.82 -2.48
CA SER A 61 0.41 3.35 -1.91
C SER A 61 0.22 2.10 -1.06
N MET A 62 -0.84 2.06 -0.25
CA MET A 62 -1.19 0.91 0.59
C MET A 62 -1.50 -0.32 -0.27
N TYR A 63 -2.38 -0.22 -1.26
CA TYR A 63 -2.73 -1.35 -2.13
C TYR A 63 -1.54 -1.85 -2.96
N PHE A 64 -0.73 -0.93 -3.50
CA PHE A 64 0.48 -1.32 -4.22
C PHE A 64 1.45 -2.09 -3.31
N THR A 65 1.66 -1.60 -2.08
CA THR A 65 2.56 -2.23 -1.10
C THR A 65 2.07 -3.63 -0.70
N ALA A 66 0.75 -3.80 -0.57
CA ALA A 66 0.14 -5.10 -0.29
C ALA A 66 0.35 -6.08 -1.44
N ALA A 67 0.13 -5.64 -2.69
CA ALA A 67 0.26 -6.48 -3.88
C ALA A 67 1.71 -6.95 -4.14
N ILE A 68 2.71 -6.07 -3.97
CA ILE A 68 4.11 -6.46 -4.18
C ILE A 68 4.68 -7.33 -3.05
N GLY A 69 3.96 -7.48 -1.93
CA GLY A 69 4.40 -8.23 -0.77
C GLY A 69 5.76 -7.78 -0.25
N LYS A 70 5.82 -6.71 0.55
CA LYS A 70 7.05 -6.47 1.32
C LYS A 70 7.22 -7.60 2.33
N HIS A 71 8.24 -8.43 2.14
CA HIS A 71 8.72 -9.33 3.18
C HIS A 71 9.09 -8.48 4.39
N ALA A 72 8.15 -8.32 5.31
CA ALA A 72 8.42 -7.72 6.60
C ALA A 72 9.40 -8.68 7.30
N LEU A 73 10.70 -8.39 7.17
CA LEU A 73 11.64 -8.76 8.22
C LEU A 73 11.23 -7.92 9.41
N SER A 74 10.23 -8.42 10.14
CA SER A 74 9.84 -7.93 11.44
C SER A 74 11.03 -8.17 12.36
N SER A 75 12.03 -7.29 12.33
CA SER A 75 12.99 -7.14 13.42
C SER A 75 12.22 -6.49 14.57
N SER A 76 11.39 -7.30 15.22
CA SER A 76 10.82 -7.00 16.51
C SER A 76 11.94 -7.13 17.53
N THR A 77 12.74 -6.08 17.68
CA THR A 77 13.50 -5.89 18.92
C THR A 77 12.64 -5.01 19.81
N PRO A 78 11.96 -5.55 20.82
CA PRO A 78 11.25 -4.71 21.79
C PRO A 78 12.28 -3.81 22.52
N PRO A 79 11.97 -2.52 22.74
CA PRO A 79 12.86 -1.65 23.50
C PRO A 79 12.92 -2.13 24.94
N SER A 80 14.07 -2.70 25.34
CA SER A 80 14.38 -2.96 26.75
C SER A 80 14.74 -1.64 27.44
N ALA A 81 13.72 -0.88 27.83
CA ALA A 81 13.77 0.03 28.97
C ALA A 81 12.87 -0.62 30.02
N PHE A 82 13.27 -0.90 31.26
CA PHE A 82 13.95 -0.05 32.22
C PHE A 82 14.74 -0.94 33.20
N VAL A 83 16.04 -0.72 33.37
CA VAL A 83 16.77 -1.21 34.55
C VAL A 83 16.81 -0.06 35.55
N THR A 84 15.91 -0.07 36.52
CA THR A 84 16.01 0.82 37.69
C THR A 84 16.82 0.13 38.77
N SER A 85 17.91 0.74 39.19
CA SER A 85 18.68 0.43 40.41
C SER A 85 19.06 1.78 41.04
N PRO A 86 19.27 1.93 42.37
CA PRO A 86 19.24 0.95 43.46
C PRO A 86 18.24 1.32 44.59
N ALA A 87 17.83 0.35 45.41
CA ALA A 87 17.28 0.62 46.74
C ALA A 87 18.31 0.14 47.78
N ASN A 88 18.94 1.09 48.47
CA ASN A 88 19.82 0.82 49.60
C ASN A 88 19.05 0.02 50.67
N ALA A 89 19.50 -1.20 50.93
CA ALA A 89 19.05 -1.96 52.09
C ALA A 89 19.72 -1.36 53.35
N VAL A 90 18.93 -0.64 54.15
CA VAL A 90 19.30 -0.31 55.53
C VAL A 90 19.24 -1.61 56.34
N VAL A 91 20.38 -2.03 56.88
CA VAL A 91 20.48 -3.22 57.74
C VAL A 91 20.00 -2.85 59.15
N PRO A 92 18.98 -3.52 59.73
CA PRO A 92 18.67 -3.34 61.14
C PRO A 92 19.60 -4.22 61.99
N THR A 93 20.34 -3.59 62.89
CA THR A 93 21.15 -4.27 63.92
C THR A 93 20.21 -4.95 64.92
N ASN A 94 20.09 -6.28 64.88
CA ASN A 94 19.45 -7.05 65.95
C ASN A 94 20.52 -7.66 66.86
N ALA A 95 20.63 -7.05 68.05
CA ALA A 95 21.38 -7.54 69.18
C ALA A 95 20.78 -8.86 69.69
N TYR A 96 21.63 -9.86 69.90
CA TYR A 96 21.35 -10.99 70.77
C TYR A 96 22.36 -10.98 71.90
N HIS A 97 21.82 -10.94 73.13
CA HIS A 97 22.48 -11.19 74.40
C HIS A 97 22.83 -12.68 74.55
#